data_AF-A0A0J0Y0V5-F1
#
_entry.id   AF-A0A0J0Y0V5-F1
#
_cell.length_a   1.000
_cell.length_b   1.000
_cell.length_c   1.000
_cell.angle_alpha   90.00
_cell.angle_beta   90.00
_cell.angle_gamma   90.00
#
_symmetry.space_group_name_H-M   'P 1'
#
loop_
_entity.id
_entity.type
_entity.pdbx_description
1 polymer ?
#
loop_
_entity_poly.entity_id
_entity_poly.type
_entity_poly.pdbx_seq_one_letter_code
_entity_poly.pdbx_strand_id
1 'polypeptide(L)'
;MKRRIFTNLALAFIALPGIKILFDYIKLERYGSKMFGGTFLEYEKAYAPYLFFGIAPLFLLFILLPYNYFILKGHIAVLKKILLCEVIVMINICLVGSFFNIWSYPYWENISYIIKTIS
;
A
#
# COMPACT_ATOMS: atom_id res chain seq x y z
N MET A 1 21.62 -14.75 9.64
CA MET A 1 20.39 -14.44 10.42
C MET A 1 20.28 -12.95 10.75
N LYS A 2 21.20 -12.36 11.54
CA LYS A 2 21.16 -10.93 11.92
C LYS A 2 20.99 -9.96 10.74
N ARG A 3 21.74 -10.16 9.64
CA ARG A 3 21.63 -9.36 8.41
C ARG A 3 20.21 -9.37 7.81
N ARG A 4 19.52 -10.51 7.78
CA ARG A 4 18.15 -10.63 7.24
C ARG A 4 17.12 -9.95 8.13
N ILE A 5 17.25 -10.08 9.45
CA ILE A 5 16.37 -9.38 10.40
C ILE A 5 16.49 -7.87 10.20
N PHE A 6 17.72 -7.37 10.04
CA PHE A 6 17.95 -5.94 9.79
C PHE A 6 17.37 -5.49 8.44
N THR A 7 17.53 -6.27 7.37
CA THR A 7 16.90 -5.99 6.07
C THR A 7 15.38 -5.98 6.17
N ASN A 8 14.79 -6.91 6.92
CA ASN A 8 13.34 -6.99 7.09
C ASN A 8 12.78 -5.81 7.90
N LEU A 9 13.50 -5.37 8.94
CA LEU A 9 13.17 -4.15 9.67
C LEU A 9 13.27 -2.92 8.77
N ALA A 10 14.34 -2.81 7.98
CA ALA A 10 14.49 -1.71 7.03
C ALA A 10 13.38 -1.70 5.97
N LEU A 11 12.98 -2.86 5.44
CA LEU A 11 11.88 -2.96 4.48
C LEU A 11 10.54 -2.57 5.11
N ALA A 12 10.24 -3.08 6.31
CA ALA A 12 8.97 -2.84 6.98
C ALA A 12 8.82 -1.38 7.43
N PHE A 13 9.87 -0.78 7.99
CA PHE A 13 9.79 0.54 8.63
C PHE A 13 10.32 1.69 7.78
N ILE A 14 11.10 1.43 6.73
CA ILE A 14 11.67 2.50 5.90
C ILE A 14 11.06 2.46 4.50
N ALA A 15 11.18 1.33 3.80
CA ALA A 15 10.76 1.25 2.41
C ALA A 15 9.24 1.38 2.26
N LEU A 16 8.47 0.62 3.04
CA LEU A 16 7.02 0.57 2.90
C LEU A 16 6.33 1.90 3.31
N PRO A 17 6.65 2.52 4.46
CA PRO A 17 6.12 3.84 4.80
C PRO A 17 6.60 4.91 3.83
N GLY A 18 7.87 4.86 3.40
CA GLY A 18 8.44 5.84 2.46
C GLY A 18 7.74 5.85 1.10
N ILE A 19 7.50 4.67 0.52
CA ILE A 19 6.75 4.54 -0.75
C ILE A 19 5.34 5.11 -0.59
N LYS A 20 4.68 4.82 0.54
CA LYS A 20 3.32 5.29 0.79
C LYS A 20 3.26 6.82 0.93
N ILE A 21 4.13 7.41 1.73
CA ILE A 21 4.23 8.87 1.92
C ILE A 21 4.51 9.56 0.58
N LEU A 22 5.41 9.02 -0.24
CA LEU A 22 5.70 9.55 -1.57
C LEU A 22 4.46 9.53 -2.48
N PHE A 23 3.70 8.43 -2.46
CA PHE A 23 2.49 8.32 -3.25
C PHE A 23 1.39 9.29 -2.79
N ASP A 24 1.27 9.48 -1.49
CA ASP A 24 0.30 10.40 -0.91
C ASP A 24 0.70 11.86 -1.15
N TYR A 25 1.99 12.18 -1.17
CA TYR A 25 2.50 13.48 -1.63
C TYR A 25 2.09 13.78 -3.08
N ILE A 26 2.34 12.84 -4.00
CA ILE A 26 1.96 12.99 -5.43
C ILE A 26 0.45 13.19 -5.57
N LYS A 27 -0.37 12.48 -4.78
CA LYS A 27 -1.82 12.67 -4.77
C LYS A 27 -2.22 14.04 -4.27
N LEU A 28 -1.60 14.52 -3.20
CA LEU A 28 -1.90 15.83 -2.61
C LEU A 28 -1.54 16.96 -3.59
N GLU A 29 -0.42 16.82 -4.29
CA GLU A 29 0.01 17.77 -5.33
C GLU A 29 -0.92 17.76 -6.55
N ARG A 30 -1.43 16.59 -6.95
CA ARG A 30 -2.29 16.44 -8.14
C ARG A 30 -3.76 16.78 -7.91
N TYR A 31 -4.31 16.48 -6.74
CA TYR A 31 -5.74 16.63 -6.44
C TYR A 31 -6.04 17.78 -5.45
N GLY A 32 -4.99 18.42 -4.92
CA GLY A 32 -5.09 19.52 -3.96
C GLY A 32 -5.58 19.09 -2.57
N SER A 33 -5.75 20.07 -1.68
CA SER A 33 -6.23 19.91 -0.30
C SER A 33 -7.70 19.45 -0.18
N LYS A 34 -8.34 19.09 -1.30
CA LYS A 34 -9.72 18.58 -1.29
C LYS A 34 -9.82 17.12 -0.85
N MET A 35 -8.77 16.31 -1.06
CA MET A 35 -8.75 14.90 -0.62
C MET A 35 -8.35 14.73 0.85
N PHE A 36 -7.45 15.58 1.33
CA PHE A 36 -6.95 15.55 2.69
C PHE A 36 -7.26 16.94 3.23
N GLY A 37 -8.18 17.04 4.19
CA GLY A 37 -8.72 18.31 4.69
C GLY A 37 -7.71 19.17 5.45
N GLY A 38 -6.60 19.52 4.80
CA GLY A 38 -5.43 20.15 5.39
C GLY A 38 -4.21 20.18 4.47
N THR A 39 -3.10 20.66 5.01
CA THR A 39 -1.78 20.67 4.36
C THR A 39 -1.10 19.30 4.42
N PHE A 40 -0.10 19.06 3.56
CA PHE A 40 0.69 17.81 3.61
C PHE A 40 1.28 17.55 5.00
N LEU A 41 1.64 18.62 5.72
CA LEU A 41 2.20 18.52 7.07
C LEU A 41 1.16 18.02 8.11
N GLU A 42 -0.11 18.41 7.96
CA GLU A 42 -1.20 17.92 8.81
C GLU A 42 -1.56 16.47 8.48
N TYR A 43 -1.55 16.14 7.19
CA TYR A 43 -1.68 14.76 6.72
C TYR A 43 -0.59 13.86 7.33
N GLU A 44 0.68 14.27 7.24
CA GLU A 44 1.80 13.51 7.75
C GLU A 44 1.68 13.28 9.27
N LYS A 45 1.33 14.31 10.04
CA LYS A 45 1.13 14.18 11.49
C LYS A 45 0.00 13.20 11.85
N ALA A 46 -1.08 13.16 11.07
CA ALA A 46 -2.21 12.29 11.33
C ALA A 46 -1.98 10.84 10.85
N TYR A 47 -1.36 10.66 9.69
CA TYR A 47 -1.25 9.35 9.03
C TYR A 47 0.09 8.64 9.23
N ALA A 48 1.19 9.36 9.48
CA ALA A 48 2.48 8.74 9.75
C ALA A 48 2.44 7.78 10.95
N PRO A 49 1.82 8.12 12.10
CA PRO A 49 1.73 7.19 13.23
C PRO A 49 1.04 5.87 12.84
N TYR A 50 -0.02 5.93 12.05
CA TYR A 50 -0.71 4.73 11.57
C TYR A 50 0.16 3.89 10.63
N LEU A 51 0.95 4.52 9.76
CA LEU A 51 1.87 3.83 8.87
C LEU A 51 3.00 3.12 9.60
N PHE A 52 3.63 3.79 10.57
CA PHE A 52 4.78 3.26 11.30
C PHE A 52 4.38 2.28 12.42
N PHE A 53 3.26 2.49 13.12
CA PHE A 53 2.83 1.65 14.24
C PHE A 53 1.75 0.63 13.87
N GLY A 54 1.02 0.83 12.76
CA GLY A 54 0.00 -0.10 12.29
C GLY A 54 0.52 -0.98 11.14
N ILE A 55 0.83 -0.37 10.01
CA ILE A 55 1.13 -1.11 8.76
C ILE A 55 2.48 -1.82 8.84
N ALA A 56 3.53 -1.14 9.30
CA ALA A 56 4.87 -1.74 9.33
C ALA A 56 4.98 -3.00 10.23
N PRO A 57 4.42 -3.03 11.46
CA PRO A 57 4.42 -4.24 12.28
C PRO A 57 3.58 -5.37 11.69
N LEU A 58 2.43 -5.06 11.08
CA LEU A 58 1.59 -6.06 10.40
C LEU A 58 2.32 -6.68 9.22
N PHE A 59 2.99 -5.87 8.40
CA PHE A 59 3.81 -6.36 7.29
C PHE A 59 4.93 -7.28 7.78
N LEU A 60 5.56 -6.93 8.90
CA LEU A 60 6.64 -7.73 9.47
C LEU A 60 6.12 -9.07 10.01
N LEU A 61 5.00 -9.07 10.72
CA LEU A 61 4.39 -10.28 11.33
C LEU A 61 3.77 -11.23 10.31
N PHE A 62 3.05 -10.71 9.31
CA PHE A 62 2.26 -11.55 8.41
C PHE A 62 2.96 -11.91 7.11
N ILE A 63 3.98 -11.17 6.70
CA ILE A 63 4.65 -11.40 5.42
C ILE A 63 6.11 -11.81 5.66
N LEU A 64 6.90 -10.95 6.29
CA LEU A 64 8.35 -11.16 6.40
C LEU A 64 8.76 -12.30 7.35
N LEU A 65 8.05 -12.47 8.48
CA LEU A 65 8.30 -13.54 9.45
C LEU A 65 7.97 -14.94 8.91
N PRO A 66 6.77 -15.18 8.33
CA PRO A 66 6.43 -16.44 7.71
C PRO A 66 7.37 -16.79 6.57
N TYR A 67 7.70 -15.81 5.71
CA TYR A 67 8.63 -16.01 4.60
C TYR A 67 10.02 -16.48 5.08
N ASN A 68 10.55 -15.86 6.14
CA ASN A 68 11.81 -16.31 6.75
C ASN A 68 11.71 -17.71 7.37
N TYR A 69 10.60 -18.03 8.04
CA TYR A 69 10.37 -19.34 8.64
C TYR A 69 10.36 -20.46 7.58
N PHE A 70 9.70 -20.23 6.45
CA PHE A 70 9.64 -21.22 5.35
C PHE A 70 10.99 -21.41 4.66
N ILE A 71 11.76 -20.33 4.46
CA ILE A 71 13.12 -20.43 3.91
C ILE A 71 14.04 -21.21 4.85
N LEU A 72 13.95 -20.99 6.17
CA LEU A 72 14.79 -21.66 7.16
C LEU A 72 14.49 -23.16 7.29
N LYS A 73 13.22 -23.58 7.17
CA LYS A 73 12.84 -25.00 7.26
C LYS A 73 12.97 -25.79 5.95
N GLY A 74 13.42 -25.16 4.85
CA GLY A 74 13.69 -25.87 3.59
C GLY A 74 12.44 -26.42 2.88
N HIS A 75 11.23 -26.00 3.25
CA HIS A 75 9.99 -26.45 2.62
C HIS A 75 9.73 -25.66 1.32
N ILE A 76 10.56 -25.88 0.32
CA ILE A 76 10.51 -25.20 -0.99
C ILE A 76 9.14 -25.41 -1.68
N ALA A 77 8.52 -26.59 -1.51
CA ALA A 77 7.19 -26.88 -2.05
C ALA A 77 6.09 -26.00 -1.45
N VAL A 78 6.20 -25.64 -0.17
CA VAL A 78 5.24 -24.75 0.52
C VAL A 78 5.50 -23.30 0.12
N LEU A 79 6.76 -22.90 0.02
CA LEU A 79 7.14 -21.56 -0.46
C LEU A 79 6.58 -21.28 -1.87
N LYS A 80 6.64 -22.26 -2.77
CA LYS A 80 6.04 -22.14 -4.11
C LYS A 80 4.52 -21.90 -4.05
N LYS A 81 3.80 -22.57 -3.16
CA LYS A 81 2.35 -22.37 -2.98
C LYS A 81 2.03 -20.99 -2.42
N ILE A 82 2.83 -20.50 -1.47
CA ILE A 82 2.68 -19.15 -0.90
C ILE A 82 2.96 -18.09 -1.96
N LEU A 83 4.06 -18.20 -2.70
CA LEU A 83 4.37 -17.31 -3.83
C LEU A 83 3.26 -17.31 -4.88
N LEU A 84 2.72 -18.48 -5.22
CA LEU A 84 1.57 -18.57 -6.14
C LEU A 84 0.37 -17.80 -5.58
N CYS A 85 0.08 -17.95 -4.27
CA CYS A 85 -0.99 -17.22 -3.60
C CYS A 85 -0.75 -15.71 -3.62
N GLU A 86 0.47 -15.25 -3.31
CA GLU A 86 0.86 -13.84 -3.37
C GLU A 86 0.72 -13.26 -4.78
N VAL A 87 1.13 -14.01 -5.81
CA VAL A 87 0.97 -13.61 -7.21
C VAL A 87 -0.51 -13.49 -7.58
N ILE A 88 -1.35 -14.44 -7.17
CA ILE A 88 -2.80 -14.38 -7.40
C ILE A 88 -3.40 -13.15 -6.69
N VAL A 89 -3.00 -12.88 -5.46
CA VAL A 89 -3.44 -11.68 -4.72
C VAL A 89 -2.99 -10.41 -5.44
N MET A 90 -1.74 -10.33 -5.89
CA MET A 90 -1.25 -9.18 -6.67
C MET A 90 -2.02 -8.99 -7.97
N ILE A 91 -2.30 -10.06 -8.72
CA ILE A 91 -3.11 -9.99 -9.95
C ILE A 91 -4.49 -9.41 -9.65
N ASN A 92 -5.14 -9.88 -8.58
CA ASN A 92 -6.45 -9.36 -8.17
C ASN A 92 -6.37 -7.87 -7.80
N ILE A 93 -5.36 -7.46 -7.02
CA ILE A 93 -5.15 -6.04 -6.68
C ILE A 93 -4.94 -5.20 -7.95
N CYS A 94 -4.15 -5.69 -8.91
CA CYS A 94 -3.92 -4.99 -10.18
C CYS A 94 -5.19 -4.89 -11.01
N LEU A 95 -6.00 -5.95 -11.08
CA LEU A 95 -7.28 -5.94 -11.81
C LEU A 95 -8.27 -4.97 -11.17
N VAL A 96 -8.42 -5.02 -9.85
CA VAL A 96 -9.28 -4.10 -9.09
C VAL A 96 -8.79 -2.65 -9.26
N GLY A 97 -7.49 -2.41 -9.14
CA GLY A 97 -6.90 -1.09 -9.36
C GLY A 97 -7.12 -0.57 -10.79
N SER A 98 -6.97 -1.43 -11.79
CA SER A 98 -7.23 -1.10 -13.20
C SER A 98 -8.71 -0.79 -13.44
N PHE A 99 -9.62 -1.55 -12.84
CA PHE A 99 -11.05 -1.29 -12.89
C PHE A 99 -11.40 0.06 -12.27
N PHE A 100 -10.87 0.35 -11.08
CA PHE A 100 -11.08 1.65 -10.44
C PHE A 100 -10.55 2.81 -11.28
N ASN A 101 -9.37 2.65 -11.89
CA ASN A 101 -8.72 3.72 -12.64
C ASN A 101 -9.35 3.96 -14.03
N ILE A 102 -9.71 2.90 -14.76
CA ILE A 102 -10.24 3.01 -16.13
C ILE A 102 -11.74 3.31 -16.12
N TRP A 103 -12.50 2.70 -15.21
CA TRP A 103 -13.96 2.76 -15.24
C TRP A 103 -14.52 3.60 -14.11
N SER A 104 -14.23 3.24 -12.87
CA SER A 104 -14.91 3.84 -11.73
C SER A 104 -14.60 5.33 -11.59
N TYR A 105 -13.32 5.71 -11.61
CA TYR A 105 -12.90 7.09 -11.38
C TYR A 105 -13.44 8.06 -12.46
N PRO A 106 -13.27 7.78 -13.77
CA PRO A 106 -13.82 8.66 -14.82
C PRO A 106 -15.34 8.71 -14.81
N TYR A 107 -16.01 7.59 -14.51
CA TYR A 107 -17.48 7.55 -14.42
C TYR A 107 -18.00 8.49 -13.31
N TRP A 108 -17.43 8.40 -12.11
CA TRP A 108 -17.82 9.28 -11.01
C TRP A 108 -17.45 10.74 -11.25
N GLU A 109 -16.31 11.00 -11.90
CA GLU A 109 -15.91 12.34 -12.30
C GLU A 109 -16.92 12.96 -13.28
N ASN A 110 -17.36 12.22 -14.29
CA ASN A 110 -18.38 12.65 -15.25
C ASN A 110 -19.73 12.92 -14.58
N ILE A 111 -20.18 12.05 -13.67
CA ILE A 111 -21.41 12.29 -12.88
C ILE A 111 -21.30 13.58 -12.08
N SER A 112 -20.16 13.80 -11.42
CA SER A 112 -19.95 15.02 -10.62
C SER A 112 -20.02 16.30 -11.47
N TYR A 113 -19.60 16.20 -12.73
CA TYR A 113 -19.66 17.31 -13.69
C TYR A 113 -21.09 17.62 -14.12
N ILE A 114 -21.88 16.56 -14.40
CA ILE A 114 -23.31 16.69 -14.73
C ILE A 114 -24.07 17.36 -13.58
N ILE A 115 -23.85 16.91 -12.34
CA ILE A 115 -24.51 17.47 -11.16
C ILE A 115 -24.23 18.97 -11.03
N LYS A 116 -22.97 19.39 -11.17
CA LYS A 116 -22.56 20.81 -11.10
C LYS A 116 -23.11 21.68 -12.22
N THR A 117 -23.42 21.09 -13.37
CA THR A 117 -23.93 21.84 -14.53
C THR A 117 -25.44 22.11 -14.39
N ILE A 118 -26.13 21.27 -13.62
CA ILE A 118 -27.58 21.35 -13.40
C ILE A 118 -27.93 22.17 -12.14
N SER A 119 -27.02 22.27 -11.18
CA SER A 119 -27.14 23.10 -9.96
C SER A 119 -26.77 24.56 -10.19
#